data_AF-A0A7W0DHW9-F1
#
_entry.id   AF-A0A7W0DHW9-F1
#
_cell.length_a   1.000
_cell.length_b   1.000
_cell.length_c   1.000
_cell.angle_alpha   90.00
_cell.angle_beta   90.00
_cell.angle_gamma   90.00
#
_symmetry.space_group_name_H-M   'P 1'
#
loop_
_entity.id
_entity.type
_entity.pdbx_description
1 polymer ?
#
loop_
_entity_poly.entity_id
_entity_poly.type
_entity_poly.pdbx_seq_one_letter_code
_entity_poly.pdbx_strand_id
1 'polypeptide(L)' 'MAITVSLVALFGLVLFFLLRSNTLGYGSAFVAVMFGFYLASTGASEPVTELTAAVVNALGKI' A
#
# COMPACT_ATOMS: atom_id res chain seq x y z
N MET A 1 -6.81 16.44 -6.49
CA MET A 1 -6.95 15.28 -5.57
C MET A 1 -7.83 14.14 -6.13
N ALA A 2 -8.83 14.39 -7.00
CA ALA A 2 -9.67 13.31 -7.53
C ALA A 2 -8.91 12.26 -8.37
N ILE A 3 -7.94 12.70 -9.18
CA ILE A 3 -7.19 11.81 -10.09
C ILE A 3 -6.25 10.87 -9.33
N THR A 4 -5.58 11.35 -8.28
CA THR A 4 -4.67 10.52 -7.46
C THR A 4 -5.42 9.45 -6.68
N VAL A 5 -6.59 9.77 -6.12
CA VAL A 5 -7.46 8.78 -5.46
C VAL A 5 -7.90 7.69 -6.45
N SER A 6 -8.26 8.08 -7.67
CA SER A 6 -8.66 7.13 -8.71
C SER A 6 -7.53 6.19 -9.12
N LEU A 7 -6.29 6.68 -9.23
CA LEU A 7 -5.10 5.85 -9.51
C LEU A 7 -4.82 4.84 -8.40
N VAL A 8 -4.89 5.25 -7.13
CA VAL A 8 -4.70 4.35 -5.97
C VAL A 8 -5.75 3.24 -5.97
N ALA A 9 -7.01 3.59 -6.22
CA ALA A 9 -8.10 2.62 -6.31
C ALA A 9 -7.89 1.63 -7.46
N LEU A 10 -7.44 2.11 -8.62
CA LEU A 10 -7.18 1.28 -9.81
C LEU A 10 -6.03 0.30 -9.56
N PHE A 11 -4.88 0.78 -9.05
CA PHE A 11 -3.74 -0.08 -8.70
C PHE A 11 -4.08 -1.07 -7.58
N GLY A 12 -4.82 -0.64 -6.56
CA GLY A 12 -5.29 -1.51 -5.48
C GLY A 12 -6.22 -2.61 -5.97
N LEU A 13 -7.13 -2.32 -6.89
CA LEU A 13 -8.03 -3.31 -7.49
C LEU A 13 -7.28 -4.33 -8.34
N VAL A 14 -6.32 -3.89 -9.16
CA VAL A 14 -5.44 -4.79 -9.93
C VAL A 14 -4.63 -5.69 -8.99
N LEU A 15 -4.07 -5.11 -7.93
CA LEU A 15 -3.30 -5.85 -6.93
C LEU A 15 -4.16 -6.90 -6.21
N PHE A 16 -5.39 -6.55 -5.85
CA PHE A 16 -6.35 -7.49 -5.25
C PHE A 16 -6.61 -8.69 -6.16
N PHE A 17 -6.85 -8.46 -7.46
CA PHE A 17 -7.02 -9.53 -8.43
C PHE A 17 -5.75 -10.38 -8.59
N LEU A 18 -4.55 -9.77 -8.59
CA LEU A 18 -3.28 -10.49 -8.69
C LEU A 18 -3.00 -11.37 -7.47
N LEU A 19 -3.24 -10.87 -6.25
CA LEU A 19 -3.14 -11.66 -5.02
C LEU A 19 -4.15 -12.81 -5.03
N ARG A 20 -5.38 -12.56 -5.50
CA ARG A 20 -6.43 -13.57 -5.63
C ARG A 20 -6.05 -14.68 -6.61
N SER A 21 -5.34 -14.35 -7.69
CA SER A 21 -4.89 -15.31 -8.70
C SER A 21 -3.67 -16.14 -8.28
N ASN A 22 -3.04 -15.87 -7.12
CA ASN A 22 -1.82 -16.55 -6.65
C ASN A 22 -0.63 -16.48 -7.64
N THR A 23 -0.69 -15.58 -8.63
CA THR A 23 0.38 -15.35 -9.59
C THR A 23 1.38 -14.37 -8.98
N LEU A 24 2.20 -14.86 -8.04
CA LEU A 24 3.36 -14.11 -7.51
C LEU A 24 4.46 -14.05 -8.59
N GLY A 25 4.26 -13.18 -9.58
CA GLY A 25 5.23 -12.88 -10.63
C GLY A 25 5.80 -11.46 -10.48
N TYR A 26 6.78 -11.13 -11.34
CA TYR A 26 7.38 -9.79 -11.37
C TYR A 26 6.35 -8.66 -11.58
N GLY A 27 5.25 -8.95 -12.29
CA GLY A 27 4.16 -7.99 -12.52
C GLY A 27 3.41 -7.60 -11.24
N SER A 28 3.15 -8.54 -10.32
CA SER A 28 2.46 -8.23 -9.06
C SER A 28 3.34 -7.44 -8.11
N ALA A 29 4.65 -7.70 -8.11
CA ALA A 29 5.61 -6.92 -7.33
C ALA A 29 5.66 -5.45 -7.79
N PHE A 30 5.69 -5.21 -9.10
CA PHE A 30 5.67 -3.85 -9.65
C PHE A 30 4.40 -3.08 -9.28
N VAL A 31 3.22 -3.71 -9.42
CA VAL A 31 1.93 -3.11 -9.05
C VAL A 31 1.87 -2.83 -7.54
N ALA A 32 2.45 -3.68 -6.70
CA ALA A 32 2.51 -3.48 -5.25
C ALA A 32 3.37 -2.29 -4.83
N VAL A 33 4.54 -2.13 -5.44
CA VAL A 33 5.42 -0.98 -5.17
C VAL A 33 4.75 0.31 -5.62
N MET A 34 4.16 0.33 -6.81
CA MET A 34 3.42 1.49 -7.33
C MET A 34 2.22 1.85 -6.46
N PHE A 35 1.42 0.86 -6.08
CA PHE A 35 0.30 1.05 -5.16
C PHE A 35 0.77 1.62 -3.81
N GLY A 36 1.83 1.08 -3.22
CA GLY A 36 2.40 1.55 -1.95
C GLY A 36 2.88 3.01 -2.02
N PHE A 37 3.60 3.39 -3.09
CA PHE A 37 4.04 4.77 -3.31
C PHE A 37 2.86 5.73 -3.48
N TYR A 38 1.86 5.34 -4.27
CA TYR A 38 0.66 6.14 -4.46
C TYR A 38 -0.13 6.28 -3.15
N LEU A 39 -0.29 5.19 -2.39
CA LEU A 39 -0.96 5.19 -1.09
C LEU A 39 -0.23 6.06 -0.06
N ALA A 40 1.09 5.99 0.00
CA ALA A 40 1.92 6.85 0.85
C ALA A 40 1.84 8.33 0.46
N SER A 41 1.55 8.65 -0.81
CA SER A 41 1.31 10.02 -1.28
C SER A 41 -0.13 10.51 -1.07
N THR A 42 -1.05 9.63 -0.67
CA THR A 42 -2.41 10.00 -0.25
C THR A 42 -2.44 10.31 1.24
N GLY A 43 -3.51 10.99 1.72
CA GLY A 43 -3.69 11.36 3.13
C GLY A 43 -3.77 10.19 4.14
N ALA A 44 -3.51 8.95 3.69
CA ALA A 44 -3.26 7.81 4.55
C ALA A 44 -1.81 7.77 5.10
N SER A 45 -0.92 8.67 4.68
CA SER A 45 0.47 8.74 5.14
C SER A 45 0.61 8.93 6.66
N GLU A 46 -0.18 9.83 7.25
CA GLU A 46 -0.20 10.08 8.69
C GLU A 46 -0.64 8.83 9.47
N PRO A 47 -1.82 8.22 9.22
CA PRO A 47 -2.26 7.00 9.90
C PRO A 47 -1.29 5.83 9.77
N VAL A 48 -0.71 5.61 8.59
CA VAL A 48 0.22 4.49 8.34
C VAL A 48 1.54 4.69 9.08
N THR A 49 2.04 5.92 9.11
CA THR A 49 3.28 6.26 9.84
C THR A 49 3.05 6.14 11.34
N GLU A 50 1.90 6.59 11.84
CA GLU A 50 1.54 6.49 13.25
C GLU A 50 1.37 5.03 13.70
N LEU A 51 0.74 4.19 12.88
CA LEU A 51 0.59 2.77 13.14
C LEU A 51 1.93 2.03 13.12
N THR A 52 2.81 2.37 12.17
CA THR A 52 4.17 1.84 12.09
C THR A 52 5.00 2.26 13.31
N ALA A 53 4.93 3.54 13.68
CA ALA A 53 5.59 4.07 14.86
C ALA A 53 5.08 3.38 16.14
N ALA A 54 3.78 3.14 16.26
CA ALA A 54 3.17 2.42 17.37
C ALA A 54 3.67 0.97 17.47
N VAL A 55 3.75 0.25 16.35
CA VAL A 55 4.29 -1.12 16.29
C VAL A 55 5.77 -1.14 16.66
N VAL A 56 6.57 -0.24 16.11
CA VAL A 56 8.00 -0.12 16.45
C VAL A 56 8.19 0.23 17.92
N ASN A 57 7.37 1.12 18.49
CA ASN A 57 7.40 1.43 19.91
C ASN A 57 7.00 0.23 20.78
N ALA A 58 6.00 -0.54 20.35
CA ALA A 58 5.57 -1.75 21.06
C ALA A 58 6.66 -2.82 21.04
N LEU A 59 7.33 -3.03 19.90
CA LEU A 59 8.44 -3.97 19.78
C LEU A 59 9.70 -3.51 20.51
N GLY A 60 10.02 -2.21 20.48
CA GLY A 60 11.16 -1.64 21.20
C GLY A 60 10.94 -1.49 22.72
N LYS A 61 9.71 -1.69 23.20
CA LYS A 61 9.34 -1.75 24.62
C LYS A 61 9.31 -3.18 25.18
N ILE A 62 9.59 -4.19 24.37
CA ILE A 62 9.80 -5.59 24.79
C ILE A 62 11.29 -5.79 25.03
#